data_AF-V6U6X6-F1
#
_entry.id   AF-V6U6X6-F1
#
_cell.length_a   1.000
_cell.length_b   1.000
_cell.length_c   1.000
_cell.angle_alpha   90.00
_cell.angle_beta   90.00
_cell.angle_gamma   90.00
#
_symmetry.space_group_name_H-M   'P 1'
#
loop_
_entity.id
_entity.type
_entity.pdbx_description
1 polymer ?
#
loop_
_entity_poly.entity_id
_entity_poly.type
_entity_poly.pdbx_seq_one_letter_code
_entity_poly.pdbx_strand_id
1 'polypeptide(L)'
;MFWAKWHAKKAKIHMSHTIDQEMEKEAIRAIYPEEFIDIAPNEYIFQLPVPGIDGASIKLHIQYPPEYPDVPVNIRSCEALKLHQPISSKIILAINTRHTELVGEPYIAALSTLIEDAMGIQADDVELDSLSPAVSNLPDEGEFNPGLLPGPPLTVENFNEWWTTFCMENNIVLEEDGHCTRPTGRQIWEEMEKGGTSATMV
;
A
#
# COMPACT_ATOMS: atom_id res chain seq x y z
N MET A 1 1.86 18.86 -35.67
CA MET A 1 1.06 18.11 -34.68
C MET A 1 1.88 17.23 -33.73
N PHE A 2 3.01 16.63 -34.14
CA PHE A 2 3.83 15.78 -33.27
C PHE A 2 4.44 16.50 -32.05
N TRP A 3 4.94 17.73 -32.24
CA TRP A 3 5.52 18.54 -31.17
C TRP A 3 4.51 18.88 -30.06
N ALA A 4 3.29 19.28 -30.41
CA ALA A 4 2.24 19.59 -29.44
C ALA A 4 1.83 18.35 -28.62
N LYS A 5 1.74 17.17 -29.25
CA LYS A 5 1.45 15.90 -28.56
C LYS A 5 2.59 15.49 -27.60
N TRP A 6 3.85 15.72 -27.98
CA TRP A 6 5.00 15.44 -27.14
C TRP A 6 5.03 16.33 -25.88
N HIS A 7 4.82 17.64 -26.04
CA HIS A 7 4.73 18.56 -24.91
C HIS A 7 3.55 18.25 -23.98
N ALA A 8 2.38 17.91 -24.53
CA ALA A 8 1.21 17.52 -23.74
C ALA A 8 1.46 16.23 -22.95
N LYS A 9 2.12 15.23 -23.55
CA LYS A 9 2.50 13.99 -22.85
C LYS A 9 3.49 14.29 -21.71
N LYS A 10 4.53 15.10 -21.98
CA LYS A 10 5.54 15.48 -20.98
C LYS A 10 4.92 16.27 -19.82
N ALA A 11 3.99 17.18 -20.11
CA ALA A 11 3.26 17.93 -19.08
C ALA A 11 2.36 17.02 -18.24
N LYS A 12 1.68 16.05 -18.87
CA LYS A 12 0.85 15.07 -18.14
C LYS A 12 1.68 14.19 -17.21
N ILE A 13 2.84 13.72 -17.68
CA ILE A 13 3.78 12.92 -16.89
C ILE A 13 4.30 13.73 -15.70
N HIS A 14 4.77 14.96 -15.94
CA HIS A 14 5.25 15.85 -14.87
C HIS A 14 4.19 16.15 -13.80
N MET A 15 2.93 16.36 -14.21
CA MET A 15 1.82 16.54 -13.25
C MET A 15 1.56 15.27 -12.43
N SER A 16 1.71 14.07 -13.01
CA SER A 16 1.61 12.81 -12.26
C SER A 16 2.70 12.73 -11.19
N HIS A 17 3.96 12.95 -11.56
CA HIS A 17 5.08 12.92 -10.62
C HIS A 17 4.92 13.90 -9.46
N THR A 18 4.42 15.10 -9.73
CA THR A 18 4.19 16.11 -8.69
C THR A 18 3.14 15.63 -7.68
N ILE A 19 2.06 15.02 -8.17
CA ILE A 19 1.00 14.45 -7.32
C ILE A 19 1.56 13.28 -6.50
N ASP A 20 2.30 12.36 -7.12
CA ASP A 20 2.88 11.20 -6.45
C ASP A 20 3.85 11.62 -5.32
N GLN A 21 4.70 12.64 -5.59
CA GLN A 21 5.62 13.22 -4.61
C GLN A 21 4.87 13.86 -3.43
N GLU A 22 3.81 14.63 -3.70
CA GLU A 22 3.03 15.30 -2.66
C GLU A 22 2.27 14.29 -1.79
N MET A 23 1.66 13.27 -2.41
CA MET A 23 0.96 12.20 -1.71
C MET A 23 1.89 11.40 -0.80
N GLU A 24 3.06 11.00 -1.29
CA GLU A 24 4.04 10.27 -0.48
C GLU A 24 4.58 11.14 0.67
N LYS A 25 4.92 12.41 0.40
CA LYS A 25 5.39 13.34 1.43
C LYS A 25 4.36 13.52 2.55
N GLU A 26 3.09 13.66 2.19
CA GLU A 26 2.01 13.80 3.17
C GLU A 26 1.79 12.50 3.96
N ALA A 27 1.88 11.34 3.30
CA ALA A 27 1.82 10.05 3.98
C ALA A 27 2.94 9.89 5.01
N ILE A 28 4.18 10.24 4.65
CA ILE A 28 5.33 10.17 5.58
C ILE A 28 5.15 11.15 6.73
N ARG A 29 4.72 12.38 6.45
CA ARG A 29 4.42 13.38 7.49
C ARG A 29 3.34 12.88 8.46
N ALA A 30 2.34 12.16 7.96
CA ALA A 30 1.29 11.59 8.79
C ALA A 30 1.78 10.41 9.65
N ILE A 31 2.70 9.59 9.13
CA ILE A 31 3.26 8.45 9.87
C ILE A 31 4.27 8.92 10.93
N TYR A 32 5.09 9.93 10.59
CA TYR A 32 6.19 10.43 11.43
C TYR A 32 6.06 11.93 11.73
N PRO A 33 4.99 12.39 12.39
CA PRO A 33 4.69 13.82 12.54
C PRO A 33 5.71 14.57 13.39
N GLU A 34 6.30 13.90 14.39
CA GLU A 34 7.29 14.52 15.29
C GLU A 34 8.71 14.46 14.71
N GLU A 35 9.01 13.45 13.89
CA GLU A 35 10.32 13.28 13.28
C GLU A 35 10.48 13.92 11.91
N PHE A 36 9.43 14.51 11.34
CA PHE A 36 9.41 15.12 10.01
C PHE A 36 9.69 16.63 10.05
N ILE A 37 10.62 17.09 9.21
CA ILE A 37 11.02 18.49 9.07
C ILE A 37 10.95 18.88 7.59
N ASP A 38 10.07 19.82 7.27
CA ASP A 38 9.97 20.39 5.92
C ASP A 38 11.08 21.42 5.70
N ILE A 39 11.88 21.24 4.63
CA ILE A 39 12.93 22.19 4.24
C ILE A 39 12.47 23.03 3.05
N ALA A 40 11.91 22.36 2.04
CA ALA A 40 11.41 22.97 0.82
C ALA A 40 10.30 22.09 0.21
N PRO A 41 9.57 22.55 -0.84
CA PRO A 41 8.51 21.77 -1.45
C PRO A 41 8.90 20.32 -1.78
N ASN A 42 10.10 20.13 -2.34
CA ASN A 42 10.63 18.84 -2.77
C ASN A 42 11.76 18.32 -1.87
N GLU A 43 11.91 18.86 -0.65
CA GLU A 43 13.03 18.55 0.22
C GLU A 43 12.61 18.51 1.69
N TYR A 44 12.98 17.44 2.37
CA TYR A 44 12.61 17.25 3.76
C TYR A 44 13.61 16.35 4.47
N ILE A 45 13.58 16.41 5.80
CA ILE A 45 14.28 15.49 6.67
C ILE A 45 13.24 14.70 7.44
N PHE A 46 13.45 13.41 7.62
CA PHE A 46 12.68 12.62 8.57
C PHE A 46 13.57 11.59 9.25
N GLN A 47 13.12 11.06 10.39
CA GLN A 47 13.80 9.96 11.07
C GLN A 47 13.00 8.68 10.90
N LEU A 48 13.62 7.67 10.32
CA LEU A 48 13.06 6.35 10.15
C LEU A 48 13.50 5.48 11.32
N PRO A 49 12.59 4.97 12.18
CA PRO A 49 12.97 4.11 13.30
C PRO A 49 13.64 2.81 12.82
N VAL A 50 14.61 2.32 13.59
CA VAL A 50 15.26 1.03 13.34
C VAL A 50 14.49 -0.07 14.08
N PRO A 51 13.91 -1.05 13.37
CA PRO A 51 13.18 -2.14 14.02
C PRO A 51 14.03 -2.91 15.03
N GLY A 52 13.44 -3.29 16.16
CA GLY A 52 14.08 -4.10 17.19
C GLY A 52 15.08 -3.37 18.10
N ILE A 53 15.34 -2.07 17.90
CA ILE A 53 16.22 -1.28 18.76
C ILE A 53 15.50 -0.02 19.23
N ASP A 54 15.14 0.00 20.51
CA ASP A 54 14.38 1.11 21.09
C ASP A 54 15.14 2.45 21.00
N GLY A 55 14.44 3.47 20.51
CA GLY A 55 14.95 4.82 20.32
C GLY A 55 16.03 4.97 19.25
N ALA A 56 16.43 3.93 18.52
CA ALA A 56 17.36 4.06 17.40
C ALA A 56 16.64 4.44 16.11
N SER A 57 17.22 5.34 15.33
CA SER A 57 16.63 5.81 14.07
C SER A 57 17.71 6.17 13.05
N ILE A 58 17.33 6.18 11.78
CA ILE A 58 18.13 6.69 10.66
C ILE A 58 17.49 8.01 10.22
N LYS A 59 18.24 9.10 10.39
CA LYS A 59 17.85 10.42 9.90
C LYS A 59 18.22 10.54 8.43
N LEU A 60 17.20 10.69 7.59
CA LEU A 60 17.30 10.79 6.14
C LEU A 60 16.99 12.20 5.69
N HIS A 61 17.85 12.77 4.86
CA HIS A 61 17.61 14.02 4.16
C HIS A 61 17.35 13.71 2.69
N ILE A 62 16.08 13.83 2.29
CA ILE A 62 15.59 13.45 0.97
C ILE A 62 15.29 14.69 0.15
N GLN A 63 15.67 14.65 -1.12
CA GLN A 63 15.25 15.62 -2.11
C GLN A 63 14.70 14.91 -3.36
N TYR A 64 13.44 15.20 -3.69
CA TYR A 64 12.78 14.67 -4.88
C TYR A 64 13.30 15.34 -6.16
N PRO A 65 13.84 14.57 -7.12
CA PRO A 65 14.02 15.06 -8.48
C PRO A 65 12.66 15.21 -9.20
N PRO A 66 12.58 16.07 -10.23
CA PRO A 66 11.33 16.30 -10.98
C PRO A 66 10.73 15.05 -11.63
N GLU A 67 11.57 14.06 -11.93
CA GLU A 67 11.19 12.80 -12.57
C GLU A 67 10.91 11.66 -11.56
N TYR A 68 10.96 11.91 -10.25
CA TYR A 68 10.59 10.89 -9.26
C TYR A 68 9.11 10.52 -9.37
N PRO A 69 8.71 9.22 -9.33
CA PRO A 69 9.50 8.05 -8.92
C PRO A 69 10.22 7.27 -10.04
N ASP A 70 10.21 7.74 -11.29
CA ASP A 70 10.88 7.06 -12.42
C ASP A 70 12.42 7.09 -12.31
N VAL A 71 12.95 8.01 -11.51
CA VAL A 71 14.37 8.13 -11.16
C VAL A 71 14.53 8.12 -9.64
N PRO A 72 15.68 7.68 -9.11
CA PRO A 72 15.86 7.61 -7.67
C PRO A 72 15.91 8.99 -7.01
N VAL A 73 15.49 9.06 -5.74
CA VAL A 73 15.64 10.28 -4.94
C VAL A 73 17.10 10.64 -4.70
N ASN A 74 17.34 11.92 -4.44
CA ASN A 74 18.65 12.37 -3.99
C ASN A 74 18.72 12.29 -2.46
N ILE A 75 19.50 11.34 -1.95
CA ILE A 75 19.82 11.23 -0.52
C ILE A 75 20.97 12.21 -0.23
N ARG A 76 20.66 13.34 0.40
CA ARG A 76 21.63 14.41 0.70
C ARG A 76 22.51 14.06 1.91
N SER A 77 21.91 13.43 2.91
CA SER A 77 22.61 12.90 4.09
C SER A 77 21.85 11.73 4.67
N CYS A 78 22.58 10.80 5.30
CA CYS A 78 22.04 9.64 5.99
C CYS A 78 22.85 9.45 7.28
N GLU A 79 22.22 9.70 8.43
CA GLU A 79 22.87 9.71 9.75
C GLU A 79 22.17 8.74 10.68
N ALA A 80 22.93 7.92 11.41
CA ALA A 80 22.35 7.02 12.41
C ALA A 80 22.34 7.68 13.80
N LEU A 81 21.20 7.57 14.49
CA LEU A 81 20.98 8.08 15.83
C LEU A 81 20.82 6.91 16.80
N LYS A 82 21.53 6.98 17.93
CA LYS A 82 21.49 5.98 19.02
C LYS A 82 21.73 4.53 18.55
N LEU A 83 22.55 4.35 17.50
CA LEU A 83 22.86 3.05 16.92
C LEU A 83 24.38 2.77 16.96
N HIS A 84 24.76 1.51 17.18
CA HIS A 84 26.16 1.09 17.22
C HIS A 84 26.83 1.19 15.84
N GLN A 85 28.07 1.69 15.80
CA GLN A 85 28.78 2.06 14.56
C GLN A 85 28.82 0.97 13.45
N PRO A 86 29.16 -0.30 13.73
CA PRO A 86 29.18 -1.37 12.73
C PRO A 86 27.81 -1.61 12.09
N ILE A 87 26.75 -1.53 12.89
CA ILE A 87 25.37 -1.73 12.42
C ILE A 87 24.94 -0.52 11.59
N SER A 88 25.20 0.69 12.10
CA SER A 88 24.89 1.92 11.37
C SER A 88 25.55 1.98 10.00
N SER A 89 26.83 1.57 9.91
CA SER A 89 27.56 1.57 8.64
C SER A 89 26.95 0.60 7.64
N LYS A 90 26.47 -0.57 8.08
CA LYS A 90 25.76 -1.53 7.22
C LYS A 90 24.46 -0.97 6.67
N ILE A 91 23.62 -0.39 7.54
CA ILE A 91 22.33 0.18 7.14
C ILE A 91 22.54 1.37 6.19
N ILE A 92 23.43 2.30 6.55
CA ILE A 92 23.72 3.48 5.72
C ILE A 92 24.26 3.05 4.35
N LEU A 93 25.13 2.03 4.31
CA LEU A 93 25.61 1.48 3.05
C LEU A 93 24.46 0.88 2.24
N ALA A 94 23.61 0.05 2.85
CA ALA A 94 22.48 -0.59 2.18
C ALA A 94 21.49 0.42 1.60
N ILE A 95 21.13 1.46 2.36
CA ILE A 95 20.25 2.53 1.89
C ILE A 95 20.89 3.24 0.69
N ASN A 96 22.15 3.67 0.77
CA ASN A 96 22.80 4.42 -0.30
C ASN A 96 23.05 3.61 -1.57
N THR A 97 23.17 2.28 -1.49
CA THR A 97 23.44 1.43 -2.66
C THR A 97 22.19 0.79 -3.25
N ARG A 98 21.24 0.35 -2.42
CA ARG A 98 20.11 -0.48 -2.85
C ARG A 98 18.82 0.30 -3.04
N HIS A 99 18.69 1.53 -2.53
CA HIS A 99 17.43 2.28 -2.71
C HIS A 99 17.06 2.52 -4.19
N THR A 100 18.04 2.50 -5.09
CA THR A 100 17.82 2.64 -6.53
C THR A 100 17.12 1.42 -7.15
N GLU A 101 17.12 0.28 -6.47
CA GLU A 101 16.43 -0.94 -6.90
C GLU A 101 14.90 -0.81 -6.76
N LEU A 102 14.43 0.14 -5.94
CA LEU A 102 13.01 0.37 -5.65
C LEU A 102 12.34 1.39 -6.60
N VAL A 103 13.07 1.83 -7.63
CA VAL A 103 12.60 2.83 -8.60
C VAL A 103 11.45 2.29 -9.46
N GLY A 104 10.46 3.14 -9.72
CA GLY A 104 9.28 2.82 -10.55
C GLY A 104 7.96 3.21 -9.89
N GLU A 105 7.94 3.29 -8.56
CA GLU A 105 6.80 3.75 -7.75
C GLU A 105 7.30 4.51 -6.52
N PRO A 106 6.45 5.29 -5.82
CA PRO A 106 6.86 5.95 -4.58
C PRO A 106 7.30 4.90 -3.54
N TYR A 107 8.53 5.03 -3.04
CA TYR A 107 9.23 3.98 -2.30
C TYR A 107 9.90 4.45 -1.00
N ILE A 108 9.78 5.71 -0.59
CA ILE A 108 10.49 6.22 0.60
C ILE A 108 10.08 5.47 1.86
N ALA A 109 8.80 5.09 1.98
CA ALA A 109 8.35 4.23 3.06
C ALA A 109 8.99 2.83 3.01
N ALA A 110 9.23 2.30 1.81
CA ALA A 110 9.86 0.99 1.60
C ALA A 110 11.35 0.95 1.97
N LEU A 111 11.99 2.10 2.26
CA LEU A 111 13.35 2.12 2.81
C LEU A 111 13.45 1.40 4.16
N SER A 112 12.36 1.24 4.90
CA SER A 112 12.35 0.44 6.13
C SER A 112 12.74 -1.02 5.88
N THR A 113 12.34 -1.58 4.74
CA THR A 113 12.67 -2.96 4.38
C THR A 113 14.18 -3.14 4.16
N LEU A 114 14.85 -2.13 3.61
CA LEU A 114 16.31 -2.14 3.47
C LEU A 114 17.03 -2.08 4.83
N ILE A 115 16.41 -1.44 5.82
CA ILE A 115 16.91 -1.45 7.20
C ILE A 115 16.78 -2.85 7.79
N GLU A 116 15.60 -3.47 7.68
CA GLU A 116 15.32 -4.82 8.17
C GLU A 116 16.28 -5.85 7.56
N ASP A 117 16.44 -5.81 6.23
CA ASP A 117 17.41 -6.63 5.49
C ASP A 117 18.84 -6.45 6.00
N ALA A 118 19.30 -5.20 6.17
CA ALA A 118 20.66 -4.91 6.60
C ALA A 118 20.92 -5.34 8.05
N MET A 119 19.88 -5.34 8.88
CA MET A 119 19.89 -5.84 10.24
C MET A 119 19.88 -7.37 10.29
N GLY A 120 19.57 -8.05 9.18
CA GLY A 120 19.30 -9.48 9.18
C GLY A 120 18.02 -9.82 9.95
N ILE A 121 17.11 -8.84 10.12
CA ILE A 121 15.76 -9.06 10.61
C ILE A 121 14.94 -9.49 9.40
N GLN A 122 15.33 -10.59 8.77
CA GLN A 122 14.39 -11.39 8.00
C GLN A 122 13.75 -12.34 9.01
N ALA A 123 12.43 -12.49 8.92
CA ALA A 123 11.72 -13.57 9.57
C ALA A 123 12.22 -14.90 8.96
N ASP A 124 13.35 -15.39 9.45
CA ASP A 124 13.93 -16.66 9.04
C ASP A 124 13.13 -17.77 9.75
N ASP A 125 12.00 -18.12 9.15
CA ASP A 125 11.34 -19.43 9.23
C ASP A 125 10.51 -19.61 7.96
N VAL A 126 11.15 -20.14 6.90
CA VAL A 126 10.83 -21.44 6.26
C VAL A 126 11.56 -21.52 4.91
N GLU A 127 12.65 -22.30 4.94
CA GLU A 127 13.28 -23.09 3.87
C GLU A 127 13.08 -22.69 2.40
N LEU A 128 14.14 -22.12 1.81
CA LEU A 128 14.35 -22.07 0.36
C LEU A 128 15.57 -22.93 -0.01
N ASP A 129 15.39 -24.25 -0.08
CA ASP A 129 16.34 -25.11 -0.79
C ASP A 129 15.60 -26.21 -1.55
N SER A 130 15.48 -26.05 -2.88
CA SER A 130 15.44 -27.13 -3.88
C SER A 130 15.27 -26.57 -5.31
N LEU A 131 16.23 -26.90 -6.16
CA LEU A 131 16.39 -26.48 -7.55
C LEU A 131 15.56 -27.33 -8.56
N SER A 132 14.91 -26.64 -9.54
CA SER A 132 14.76 -27.00 -10.98
C SER A 132 13.81 -28.17 -11.42
N PRO A 133 13.50 -28.38 -12.72
CA PRO A 133 12.55 -27.64 -13.59
C PRO A 133 11.46 -28.53 -14.28
N ALA A 134 10.43 -27.88 -14.84
CA ALA A 134 9.51 -28.32 -15.91
C ALA A 134 8.59 -29.55 -15.70
N VAL A 135 7.27 -29.31 -15.54
CA VAL A 135 6.19 -30.07 -16.23
C VAL A 135 4.97 -29.17 -16.45
N SER A 136 4.49 -29.13 -17.68
CA SER A 136 3.31 -28.39 -18.15
C SER A 136 1.96 -29.01 -17.72
N ASN A 137 0.95 -28.14 -17.65
CA ASN A 137 -0.51 -28.37 -17.76
C ASN A 137 -1.22 -29.09 -16.60
N LEU A 138 -1.97 -28.35 -15.77
CA LEU A 138 -3.29 -28.71 -15.22
C LEU A 138 -4.06 -27.41 -14.83
N PRO A 139 -5.40 -27.38 -14.93
CA PRO A 139 -6.20 -26.15 -14.89
C PRO A 139 -6.70 -25.75 -13.48
N ASP A 140 -6.94 -24.44 -13.32
CA ASP A 140 -7.90 -23.77 -12.43
C ASP A 140 -7.65 -23.81 -10.90
N GLU A 141 -6.74 -22.93 -10.47
CA GLU A 141 -6.96 -21.84 -9.50
C GLU A 141 -7.96 -22.09 -8.34
N GLY A 142 -7.55 -22.90 -7.36
CA GLY A 142 -7.91 -22.68 -5.98
C GLY A 142 -6.71 -22.10 -5.25
N GLU A 143 -6.72 -20.81 -4.93
CA GLU A 143 -5.71 -20.14 -4.09
C GLU A 143 -5.65 -20.80 -2.71
N PHE A 144 -4.85 -21.86 -2.57
CA PHE A 144 -4.48 -22.40 -1.28
C PHE A 144 -3.52 -21.42 -0.65
N ASN A 145 -4.02 -20.61 0.29
CA ASN A 145 -3.21 -19.70 1.10
C ASN A 145 -2.69 -20.47 2.32
N PRO A 146 -1.44 -20.97 2.33
CA PRO A 146 -0.95 -21.90 3.36
C PRO A 146 -0.77 -21.25 4.75
N GLY A 147 -0.90 -19.92 4.85
CA GLY A 147 -0.80 -19.17 6.10
C GLY A 147 -2.13 -18.95 6.84
N LEU A 148 -3.27 -19.22 6.19
CA LEU A 148 -4.57 -19.19 6.83
C LEU A 148 -5.00 -20.64 7.03
N LEU A 149 -4.87 -21.14 8.25
CA LEU A 149 -5.74 -22.24 8.67
C LEU A 149 -7.16 -21.79 8.31
N PRO A 150 -7.90 -22.51 7.45
CA PRO A 150 -9.25 -22.12 7.14
C PRO A 150 -9.98 -22.06 8.47
N GLY A 151 -10.43 -20.86 8.85
CA GLY A 151 -11.28 -20.70 10.02
C GLY A 151 -12.44 -21.68 9.92
N PRO A 152 -13.02 -22.12 11.05
CA PRO A 152 -14.18 -23.00 11.01
C PRO A 152 -15.18 -22.45 10.00
N PRO A 153 -15.67 -23.27 9.05
CA PRO A 153 -16.47 -22.78 7.95
C PRO A 153 -17.66 -22.00 8.51
N LEU A 154 -17.93 -20.82 7.94
CA LEU A 154 -19.09 -20.04 8.30
C LEU A 154 -20.33 -20.83 7.87
N THR A 155 -20.93 -21.57 8.80
CA THR A 155 -22.21 -22.25 8.57
C THR A 155 -23.35 -21.25 8.73
N VAL A 156 -24.51 -21.56 8.15
CA VAL A 156 -25.73 -20.77 8.33
C VAL A 156 -26.09 -20.65 9.81
N GLU A 157 -25.86 -21.73 10.57
CA GLU A 157 -26.08 -21.77 12.02
C GLU A 157 -25.14 -20.81 12.77
N ASN A 158 -23.82 -20.87 12.49
CA ASN A 158 -22.83 -19.97 13.09
C ASN A 158 -23.10 -18.49 12.75
N PHE A 159 -23.51 -18.22 11.51
CA PHE A 159 -23.87 -16.87 11.08
C PHE A 159 -25.11 -16.36 11.83
N ASN A 160 -26.16 -17.17 11.97
CA ASN A 160 -27.37 -16.78 12.67
C ASN A 160 -27.13 -16.51 14.16
N GLU A 161 -26.29 -17.32 14.82
CA GLU A 161 -25.88 -17.09 16.20
C GLU A 161 -25.11 -15.77 16.37
N TRP A 162 -24.12 -15.54 15.50
CA TRP A 162 -23.38 -14.28 15.46
C TRP A 162 -24.30 -13.10 15.19
N TRP A 163 -25.16 -13.20 14.17
CA TRP A 163 -26.07 -12.13 13.76
C TRP A 163 -27.07 -11.77 14.86
N THR A 164 -27.59 -12.77 15.59
CA THR A 164 -28.49 -12.56 16.73
C THR A 164 -27.78 -11.79 17.84
N THR A 165 -26.56 -12.20 18.18
CA THR A 165 -25.73 -11.54 19.21
C THR A 165 -25.39 -10.11 18.79
N PHE A 166 -24.96 -9.92 17.54
CA PHE A 166 -24.62 -8.62 16.97
C PHE A 166 -25.82 -7.66 16.96
N CYS A 167 -27.01 -8.14 16.56
CA CYS A 167 -28.22 -7.31 16.57
C CYS A 167 -28.59 -6.87 17.98
N MET A 168 -28.47 -7.77 18.96
CA MET A 168 -28.74 -7.48 20.38
C MET A 168 -27.74 -6.47 20.95
N GLU A 169 -26.45 -6.62 20.67
CA GLU A 169 -25.39 -5.71 21.14
C GLU A 169 -25.51 -4.30 20.53
N ASN A 170 -25.95 -4.21 19.27
CA ASN A 170 -26.01 -2.95 18.53
C ASN A 170 -27.41 -2.33 18.48
N ASN A 171 -28.37 -2.84 19.26
CA ASN A 171 -29.78 -2.39 19.26
C ASN A 171 -30.41 -2.35 17.85
N ILE A 172 -30.07 -3.32 17.01
CA ILE A 172 -30.65 -3.45 15.67
C ILE A 172 -32.01 -4.13 15.83
N VAL A 173 -33.08 -3.37 15.62
CA VAL A 173 -34.44 -3.89 15.62
C VAL A 173 -34.68 -4.58 14.28
N LEU A 174 -34.84 -5.90 14.31
CA LEU A 174 -35.34 -6.66 13.16
C LEU A 174 -36.84 -6.37 13.04
N GLU A 175 -37.23 -5.50 12.11
CA GLU A 175 -38.63 -5.30 11.78
C GLU A 175 -39.16 -6.59 11.13
N GLU A 176 -40.09 -7.28 11.81
CA GLU A 176 -40.85 -8.39 11.23
C GLU A 176 -41.77 -7.84 10.13
N ASP A 177 -41.51 -8.30 8.90
CA ASP A 177 -42.35 -8.25 7.70
C ASP A 177 -43.31 -7.07 7.54
N GLY A 178 -42.91 -6.08 6.74
CA GLY A 178 -43.90 -5.17 6.18
C GLY A 178 -43.36 -3.94 5.48
N HIS A 179 -42.88 -4.12 4.24
CA HIS A 179 -42.73 -3.06 3.25
C HIS A 179 -41.43 -2.22 3.35
N CYS A 180 -40.30 -2.84 2.97
CA CYS A 180 -39.16 -2.07 2.47
C CYS A 180 -39.60 -1.40 1.15
N THR A 181 -39.99 -0.13 1.22
CA THR A 181 -40.39 0.70 0.07
C THR A 181 -39.25 0.99 -0.90
N ARG A 182 -38.01 0.68 -0.52
CA ARG A 182 -36.85 0.88 -1.36
C ARG A 182 -36.62 -0.36 -2.23
N PRO A 183 -36.67 -0.22 -3.56
CA PRO A 183 -36.40 -1.34 -4.45
C PRO A 183 -34.98 -1.85 -4.21
N THR A 184 -34.83 -3.16 -4.15
CA THR A 184 -33.52 -3.80 -4.08
C THR A 184 -32.72 -3.53 -5.36
N GLY A 185 -31.39 -3.59 -5.30
CA GLY A 185 -30.54 -3.39 -6.48
C GLY A 185 -30.90 -4.30 -7.66
N ARG A 186 -31.38 -5.51 -7.38
CA ARG A 186 -31.89 -6.44 -8.39
C ARG A 186 -33.19 -5.95 -9.05
N GLN A 187 -34.12 -5.41 -8.27
CA GLN A 187 -35.37 -4.85 -8.80
C GLN A 187 -35.11 -3.61 -9.66
N ILE A 188 -34.18 -2.75 -9.25
CA ILE A 188 -33.74 -1.59 -10.04
C ILE A 188 -33.16 -2.05 -11.38
N TRP A 189 -32.34 -3.11 -11.36
CA TRP A 189 -31.70 -3.64 -12.56
C TRP A 189 -32.69 -4.32 -13.52
N GLU A 190 -33.64 -5.11 -13.00
CA GLU A 190 -34.71 -5.74 -13.80
C GLU A 190 -35.69 -4.69 -14.38
N GLU A 191 -35.92 -3.59 -13.66
CA GLU A 191 -36.70 -2.46 -14.16
C GLU A 191 -35.96 -1.68 -15.27
N MET A 192 -34.63 -1.56 -15.18
CA MET A 192 -33.80 -1.03 -16.26
C MET A 192 -33.81 -1.91 -17.52
N GLU A 193 -33.82 -3.24 -17.36
CA GLU A 193 -33.95 -4.15 -18.51
C GLU A 193 -35.35 -4.12 -19.14
N LYS A 194 -36.41 -3.99 -18.34
CA LYS A 194 -37.80 -3.91 -18.83
C LYS A 194 -38.19 -2.53 -19.36
N GLY A 195 -37.55 -1.47 -18.88
CA GLY A 195 -37.83 -0.07 -19.24
C GLY A 195 -37.20 0.40 -20.57
N GLY A 196 -36.52 -0.50 -21.29
CA GLY A 196 -35.86 -0.20 -22.58
C GLY A 196 -36.77 0.17 -23.76
N THR A 197 -38.09 0.34 -23.56
CA THR A 197 -39.01 0.83 -24.60
C THR A 197 -40.23 1.57 -24.03
N SER A 198 -40.11 2.86 -23.70
CA SER A 198 -41.08 3.91 -24.06
C SER A 198 -40.79 5.22 -23.33
N ALA A 199 -40.22 6.19 -24.05
CA ALA A 199 -40.44 7.61 -23.79
C ALA A 199 -40.32 8.37 -25.11
N THR A 200 -41.33 8.22 -25.98
CA THR A 200 -41.62 9.14 -27.07
C THR A 200 -42.99 9.74 -26.80
N MET A 201 -43.02 11.05 -26.53
CA MET A 201 -44.09 12.07 -26.77
C MET A 201 -45.54 11.67 -26.42
N VAL A 202 -46.31 12.42 -25.63
CA VAL A 202 -46.64 13.86 -25.65
C VAL A 202 -47.19 14.21 -24.26
#